data_AF-M0ZPB5-F1
#
_entry.id   AF-M0ZPB5-F1
#
_cell.length_a   1.000
_cell.length_b   1.000
_cell.length_c   1.000
_cell.angle_alpha   90.00
_cell.angle_beta   90.00
_cell.angle_gamma   90.00
#
_symmetry.space_group_name_H-M   'P 1'
#
loop_
_entity.id
_entity.type
_entity.pdbx_description
1 polymer ?
#
loop_
_entity_poly.entity_id
_entity_poly.type
_entity_poly.pdbx_seq_one_letter_code
_entity_poly.pdbx_strand_id
1 'polypeptide(L)'
;MEEAEMAVRLSDSDGDGLLGLEDFTKLMEGMEEERNKESELMGAFGMYEMEGYITPKSLKMMLSRLGESTSIDKCKVMIRRFDINGDGVLSFDEFKIMMTS
;
A
#
# COMPACT_ATOMS: atom_id res chain seq x y z
N MET A 1 9.91 -19.71 -13.54
CA MET A 1 9.24 -21.03 -13.51
C MET A 1 8.79 -21.35 -12.09
N GLU A 2 9.62 -21.05 -11.09
CA GLU A 2 9.34 -21.26 -9.66
C GLU A 2 8.08 -20.54 -9.12
N GLU A 3 7.80 -19.31 -9.57
CA GLU A 3 6.64 -18.53 -9.07
C GLU A 3 5.29 -19.11 -9.51
N ALA A 4 5.19 -19.60 -10.75
CA ALA A 4 3.96 -20.18 -11.27
C ALA A 4 3.65 -21.52 -10.59
N GLU A 5 4.67 -22.35 -10.35
CA GLU A 5 4.52 -23.60 -9.60
C GLU A 5 4.17 -23.35 -8.14
N MET A 6 4.74 -22.30 -7.51
CA MET A 6 4.41 -21.94 -6.14
C MET A 6 2.97 -21.43 -6.02
N ALA A 7 2.50 -20.62 -6.98
CA ALA A 7 1.12 -20.15 -7.04
C ALA A 7 0.12 -21.30 -7.21
N VAL A 8 0.42 -22.26 -8.09
CA VAL A 8 -0.41 -23.47 -8.25
C VAL A 8 -0.47 -24.25 -6.93
N ARG A 9 0.66 -24.50 -6.29
CA ARG A 9 0.73 -25.27 -5.04
C ARG A 9 0.04 -24.60 -3.84
N LEU A 10 -0.02 -23.27 -3.81
CA LEU A 10 -0.69 -22.52 -2.74
C LEU A 10 -2.21 -22.48 -2.90
N SER A 11 -2.71 -22.66 -4.12
CA SER A 11 -4.12 -22.51 -4.46
C SER A 11 -4.81 -23.82 -4.79
N ASP A 12 -4.06 -24.88 -5.12
CA ASP A 12 -4.54 -26.25 -5.33
C ASP A 12 -5.09 -26.84 -4.02
N SER A 13 -6.41 -26.72 -3.82
CA SER A 13 -7.07 -27.16 -2.59
C SER A 13 -7.33 -28.67 -2.55
N ASP A 14 -7.44 -29.32 -3.71
CA ASP A 14 -7.75 -30.75 -3.83
C ASP A 14 -6.50 -31.63 -4.04
N GLY A 15 -5.36 -31.01 -4.28
CA GLY A 15 -4.04 -31.65 -4.33
C GLY A 15 -3.82 -32.43 -5.62
N ASP A 16 -4.59 -32.17 -6.68
CA ASP A 16 -4.46 -32.86 -7.97
C ASP A 16 -3.30 -32.34 -8.83
N GLY A 17 -2.63 -31.27 -8.36
CA GLY A 17 -1.51 -30.63 -9.02
C GLY A 17 -1.93 -29.70 -10.16
N LEU A 18 -3.22 -29.45 -10.32
CA LEU A 18 -3.83 -28.54 -11.28
C LEU A 18 -4.66 -27.50 -10.53
N LEU A 19 -5.01 -26.41 -11.21
CA LEU A 19 -5.98 -25.44 -10.69
C LEU A 19 -7.35 -25.78 -11.27
N GLY A 20 -8.21 -26.38 -10.46
CA GLY A 20 -9.61 -26.57 -10.79
C GLY A 20 -10.33 -25.22 -10.91
N LEU A 21 -11.57 -25.24 -11.43
CA LEU A 21 -12.38 -24.01 -11.57
C LEU A 21 -12.58 -23.31 -10.22
N GLU A 22 -12.72 -24.09 -9.14
CA GLU A 22 -12.93 -23.58 -7.79
C GLU A 22 -11.66 -22.94 -7.21
N ASP A 23 -10.50 -23.55 -7.43
CA ASP A 23 -9.19 -23.00 -7.04
C ASP A 23 -8.85 -21.74 -7.86
N PHE A 24 -9.17 -21.76 -9.15
CA PHE A 24 -9.01 -20.60 -10.02
C PHE A 24 -9.89 -19.43 -9.58
N THR A 25 -11.11 -19.71 -9.11
CA THR A 25 -12.03 -18.69 -8.60
C THR A 25 -11.46 -18.03 -7.35
N LYS A 26 -11.00 -18.81 -6.37
CA LYS A 26 -10.35 -18.30 -5.15
C LYS A 26 -9.07 -17.51 -5.46
N LEU A 27 -8.28 -17.99 -6.41
CA LEU A 27 -7.07 -17.29 -6.87
C LEU A 27 -7.40 -15.92 -7.47
N MET A 28 -8.43 -15.85 -8.31
CA MET A 28 -8.93 -14.60 -8.89
C MET A 28 -9.46 -13.65 -7.82
N GLU A 29 -10.25 -14.14 -6.87
CA GLU A 29 -10.79 -13.34 -5.76
C GLU A 29 -9.66 -12.72 -4.93
N GLY A 30 -8.64 -13.50 -4.56
CA GLY A 30 -7.46 -12.98 -3.85
C GLY A 30 -6.68 -11.92 -4.65
N MET A 31 -6.52 -12.12 -5.96
CA MET A 31 -5.87 -11.13 -6.83
C MET A 31 -6.71 -9.86 -7.03
N GLU A 32 -8.03 -9.97 -7.02
CA GLU A 32 -8.94 -8.82 -7.04
C GLU A 32 -8.85 -8.02 -5.74
N GLU A 33 -8.83 -8.70 -4.59
CA GLU A 33 -8.64 -8.04 -3.29
C GLU A 33 -7.30 -7.30 -3.22
N GLU A 34 -6.19 -7.91 -3.65
CA GLU A 34 -4.87 -7.26 -3.67
C GLU A 34 -4.85 -6.04 -4.59
N ARG A 35 -5.39 -6.15 -5.80
CA ARG A 35 -5.51 -5.00 -6.72
C ARG A 35 -6.39 -3.89 -6.15
N ASN A 36 -7.47 -4.26 -5.46
CA ASN A 36 -8.35 -3.28 -4.84
C ASN A 36 -7.63 -2.54 -3.69
N LYS A 37 -6.89 -3.25 -2.83
CA LYS A 37 -6.07 -2.64 -1.78
C LYS A 37 -5.02 -1.69 -2.35
N GLU A 38 -4.31 -2.08 -3.41
CA GLU A 38 -3.34 -1.20 -4.06
C GLU A 38 -3.99 0.07 -4.62
N SER A 39 -5.16 -0.07 -5.26
CA SER A 39 -5.95 1.05 -5.77
C SER A 39 -6.41 1.99 -4.65
N GLU A 40 -6.88 1.45 -3.52
CA GLU A 40 -7.27 2.23 -2.34
C GLU A 40 -6.07 2.99 -1.74
N LEU A 41 -4.90 2.35 -1.66
CA LEU A 41 -3.66 2.97 -1.20
C LEU A 41 -3.20 4.08 -2.15
N MET A 42 -3.28 3.88 -3.46
CA MET A 42 -3.00 4.92 -4.46
C MET A 42 -3.97 6.09 -4.35
N GLY A 43 -5.26 5.80 -4.17
CA GLY A 43 -6.28 6.83 -3.93
C GLY A 43 -5.99 7.64 -2.68
N ALA A 44 -5.68 6.97 -1.57
CA ALA A 44 -5.30 7.63 -0.32
C ALA A 44 -4.02 8.45 -0.48
N PHE A 45 -2.99 7.91 -1.11
CA PHE A 45 -1.74 8.61 -1.39
C PHE A 45 -1.97 9.90 -2.16
N GLY A 46 -2.77 9.85 -3.24
CA GLY A 46 -3.15 11.01 -4.04
C GLY A 46 -3.92 12.09 -3.27
N MET A 47 -4.51 11.77 -2.11
CA MET A 47 -5.10 12.79 -1.24
C MET A 47 -4.04 13.59 -0.47
N TYR A 48 -2.91 12.98 -0.12
CA TYR A 48 -1.83 13.59 0.68
C TYR A 48 -0.68 14.14 -0.16
N GLU A 49 -0.47 13.60 -1.35
CA GLU A 49 0.63 13.92 -2.24
C GLU A 49 0.55 15.36 -2.78
N MET A 50 1.72 15.98 -2.93
CA MET A 50 1.89 17.23 -3.66
C MET A 50 3.22 17.13 -4.42
N GLU A 51 3.15 17.04 -5.74
CA GLU A 51 4.30 16.88 -6.66
C GLU A 51 4.89 15.45 -6.69
N GLY A 52 4.06 14.44 -6.49
CA GLY A 52 4.44 13.02 -6.53
C GLY A 52 4.96 12.44 -5.21
N TYR A 53 5.08 13.27 -4.17
CA TYR A 53 5.54 12.87 -2.84
C TYR A 53 4.67 13.47 -1.74
N ILE A 54 4.63 12.82 -0.57
CA ILE A 54 4.01 13.40 0.63
C ILE A 54 5.07 14.20 1.37
N THR A 55 4.88 15.51 1.42
CA THR A 55 5.76 16.44 2.11
C THR A 55 5.22 16.74 3.51
N PRO A 56 6.05 17.24 4.46
CA PRO A 56 5.55 17.68 5.76
C PRO A 56 4.46 18.75 5.68
N LYS A 57 4.49 19.56 4.61
CA LYS A 57 3.48 20.59 4.32
C LYS A 57 2.18 19.97 3.82
N SER A 58 2.24 19.05 2.86
CA SER A 58 1.04 18.42 2.30
C SER A 58 0.33 17.54 3.33
N LEU A 59 1.10 16.80 4.14
CA LEU A 59 0.59 16.06 5.29
C LEU A 59 -0.13 16.99 6.28
N LYS A 60 0.49 18.12 6.64
CA LYS A 60 -0.13 19.11 7.54
C LYS A 60 -1.45 19.65 6.97
N MET A 61 -1.46 19.99 5.68
CA MET A 61 -2.65 20.52 5.01
C MET A 61 -3.81 19.52 5.05
N MET A 62 -3.53 18.24 4.80
CA MET A 62 -4.53 17.19 4.86
C MET A 62 -5.01 16.90 6.27
N LEU A 63 -4.11 16.82 7.26
CA LEU A 63 -4.51 16.68 8.67
C LEU A 63 -5.44 17.84 9.08
N SER A 64 -5.11 19.06 8.63
CA SER A 64 -5.94 20.24 8.90
C SER A 64 -7.33 20.14 8.25
N ARG A 65 -7.43 19.55 7.05
CA ARG A 65 -8.71 19.27 6.37
C ARG A 65 -9.54 18.20 7.08
N LEU A 66 -8.90 17.25 7.74
CA LEU A 66 -9.54 16.22 8.57
C LEU A 66 -9.93 16.73 9.97
N GLY A 67 -9.67 18.02 10.26
CA GLY A 67 -9.96 18.64 11.56
C GLY A 67 -8.84 18.48 12.59
N GLU A 68 -7.72 17.86 12.23
CA GLU A 68 -6.55 17.73 13.10
C GLU A 68 -5.57 18.88 12.88
N SER A 69 -5.33 19.66 13.94
CA SER A 69 -4.29 20.68 13.93
C SER A 69 -2.96 20.11 14.39
N THR A 70 -2.04 19.94 13.44
CA THR A 70 -0.68 19.43 13.70
C THR A 70 0.37 20.46 13.27
N SER A 71 1.47 20.54 14.03
CA SER A 71 2.61 21.40 13.70
C SER A 71 3.47 20.77 12.60
N ILE A 72 4.19 21.60 11.84
CA ILE A 72 5.11 21.10 10.81
C ILE A 72 6.18 20.19 11.41
N ASP A 73 6.68 20.50 12.62
CA ASP A 73 7.68 19.67 13.29
C ASP A 73 7.16 18.28 13.65
N LYS A 74 5.88 18.17 14.05
CA LYS A 74 5.23 16.87 14.25
C LYS A 74 5.10 16.10 12.93
N CYS A 75 4.67 16.75 11.84
CA CYS A 75 4.64 16.12 10.52
C CYS A 75 6.03 15.59 10.10
N LYS A 76 7.10 16.36 10.34
CA LYS A 76 8.47 15.92 10.06
C LYS A 76 8.84 14.67 10.86
N VAL A 77 8.45 14.59 12.14
CA VAL A 77 8.70 13.41 12.97
C VAL A 77 7.92 12.20 12.47
N MET A 78 6.67 12.39 12.03
CA MET A 78 5.85 11.31 11.44
C MET A 78 6.50 10.79 10.16
N ILE A 79 6.87 11.68 9.24
CA ILE A 79 7.53 11.31 7.98
C ILE A 79 8.85 10.59 8.25
N ARG A 80 9.71 11.13 9.12
CA ARG A 80 11.02 10.56 9.43
C ARG A 80 10.97 9.12 9.97
N ARG A 81 9.82 8.66 10.46
CA ARG A 81 9.66 7.28 10.96
C ARG A 81 9.51 6.27 9.82
N PHE A 82 9.04 6.71 8.66
CA PHE A 82 8.76 5.87 7.48
C PHE A 82 9.58 6.27 6.24
N ASP A 83 10.27 7.41 6.30
CA ASP A 83 11.28 7.86 5.35
C ASP A 83 12.54 6.98 5.46
N ILE A 84 12.64 6.00 4.57
CA ILE A 84 13.72 4.99 4.56
C ILE A 84 14.94 5.55 3.83
N ASN A 85 14.70 6.32 2.78
CA ASN A 85 15.77 6.88 1.94
C ASN A 85 16.41 8.15 2.55
N GLY A 86 15.75 8.79 3.53
CA GLY A 86 16.20 9.97 4.23
C GLY A 86 16.04 11.29 3.47
N ASP A 87 15.17 11.35 2.46
CA ASP A 87 14.96 12.54 1.62
C ASP A 87 14.02 13.59 2.26
N GLY A 88 13.40 13.24 3.39
CA GLY A 88 12.51 14.11 4.16
C GLY A 88 11.09 14.22 3.59
N VAL A 89 10.74 13.40 2.61
CA VAL A 89 9.38 13.22 2.07
C VAL A 89 9.01 11.73 2.15
N LEU A 90 7.78 11.37 1.76
CA LEU A 90 7.41 9.96 1.58
C LEU A 90 7.08 9.72 0.11
N SER A 91 7.78 8.76 -0.48
CA SER A 91 7.39 8.12 -1.74
C SER A 91 6.16 7.23 -1.56
N PHE A 92 5.57 6.80 -2.68
CA PHE A 92 4.44 5.86 -2.65
C PHE A 92 4.81 4.55 -1.95
N ASP A 93 6.03 4.03 -2.16
CA ASP A 93 6.47 2.79 -1.53
C ASP A 93 6.63 2.93 -0.01
N GLU A 94 7.18 4.04 0.47
CA GLU A 94 7.29 4.33 1.91
C GLU A 94 5.91 4.55 2.55
N PHE A 95 4.99 5.20 1.82
CA PHE A 95 3.61 5.35 2.26
C PHE A 95 2.87 4.00 2.34
N LYS A 96 3.07 3.10 1.38
CA LYS A 96 2.51 1.73 1.43
C LYS A 96 2.99 0.99 2.68
N ILE A 97 4.29 1.09 3.00
CA ILE A 97 4.83 0.49 4.22
C ILE A 97 4.15 1.09 5.46
N MET A 98 3.97 2.41 5.52
CA MET A 98 3.28 3.08 6.62
C MET A 98 1.83 2.58 6.81
N MET A 99 1.11 2.28 5.72
CA MET A 99 -0.29 1.83 5.77
C MET A 99 -0.45 0.32 5.99
N THR A 100 0.60 -0.46 5.73
CA THR A 100 0.60 -1.93 5.86
C THR A 100 1.32 -2.41 7.13
N SER A 101 1.98 -1.50 7.86
CA SER A 101 2.69 -1.79 9.13
C SER A 101 1.77 -1.91 10.34
#